data_AF-A0AA51RCQ3-F1
#
_entry.id   AF-A0AA51RCQ3-F1
#
_cell.length_a   1.000
_cell.length_b   1.000
_cell.length_c   1.000
_cell.angle_alpha   90.00
_cell.angle_beta   90.00
_cell.angle_gamma   90.00
#
_symmetry.space_group_name_H-M   'P 1'
#
loop_
_entity.id
_entity.type
_entity.pdbx_description
1 polymer ?
#
loop_
_entity_poly.entity_id
_entity_poly.type
_entity_poly.pdbx_seq_one_letter_code
_entity_poly.pdbx_strand_id
1 'polypeptide(L)'
;MHFSYFVQQKLKLASALAVILIIVLVNNRLQNNNLNELGDTFGSVYKDRLLVENYIFKMANATQEKKYLLTQFDSKDDQIIENEINTINVIMDSLIADYQKTYLTINESTIFKDYLQNNAQLRIMENDPKLQFSQLTALYDQNVELLNDLSKIQMKEGEALYNNSQSIVTSNASISYLELGLLIILGLISQALVFNSKSLNSILKKDQNDLPLN
;
A
#
# COMPACT_ATOMS: atom_id res chain seq x y z
N MET A 1 -34.94 -53.08 -16.30
CA MET A 1 -34.36 -52.50 -15.06
C MET A 1 -33.09 -51.65 -15.25
N HIS A 2 -32.64 -51.29 -16.46
CA HIS A 2 -31.33 -50.61 -16.66
C HIS A 2 -31.34 -49.07 -16.73
N PHE A 3 -32.49 -48.40 -16.79
CA PHE A 3 -32.54 -46.95 -17.13
C PHE A 3 -32.47 -45.99 -15.93
N SER A 4 -32.76 -46.46 -14.71
CA SER A 4 -32.68 -45.64 -13.49
C SER A 4 -31.24 -45.21 -13.17
N TYR A 5 -30.26 -46.05 -13.52
CA TYR A 5 -28.84 -45.75 -13.38
C TYR A 5 -28.38 -44.57 -14.25
N PHE A 6 -28.95 -44.40 -15.44
CA PHE A 6 -28.55 -43.34 -16.37
C PHE A 6 -28.99 -41.96 -15.90
N VAL A 7 -30.19 -41.87 -15.29
CA VAL A 7 -30.71 -40.63 -14.69
C VAL A 7 -29.95 -40.30 -13.40
N GLN A 8 -29.65 -41.30 -12.57
CA GLN A 8 -28.85 -41.11 -11.35
C GLN A 8 -27.41 -40.67 -11.66
N GLN A 9 -26.79 -41.18 -12.73
CA GLN A 9 -25.46 -40.73 -13.17
C GLN A 9 -25.45 -39.27 -13.64
N LYS A 10 -26.45 -38.85 -14.42
CA LYS A 10 -26.59 -37.45 -14.87
C LYS A 10 -26.84 -36.48 -13.71
N LEU A 11 -27.62 -36.89 -12.71
CA LEU A 11 -27.85 -36.10 -11.50
C LEU A 11 -26.59 -36.01 -10.62
N LYS A 12 -25.81 -37.10 -10.53
CA LYS A 12 -24.53 -37.12 -9.81
C LYS A 12 -23.52 -36.18 -10.46
N LEU A 13 -23.45 -36.14 -11.80
CA LEU A 13 -22.64 -35.19 -12.56
C LEU A 13 -23.06 -33.73 -12.31
N ALA A 14 -24.36 -33.43 -12.33
CA ALA A 14 -24.87 -32.10 -12.01
C ALA A 14 -24.54 -31.69 -10.56
N SER A 15 -24.62 -32.63 -9.60
CA SER A 15 -24.24 -32.36 -8.21
C SER A 15 -22.74 -32.08 -8.04
N ALA A 16 -21.88 -32.80 -8.77
CA ALA A 16 -20.43 -32.55 -8.75
C ALA A 16 -20.10 -31.16 -9.32
N LEU A 17 -20.75 -30.77 -10.41
CA LEU A 17 -20.67 -29.42 -10.98
C LEU A 17 -21.13 -28.35 -10.00
N ALA A 18 -22.23 -28.59 -9.26
CA ALA A 18 -22.72 -27.66 -8.25
C ALA A 18 -21.72 -27.46 -7.10
N VAL A 19 -21.02 -28.51 -6.67
CA VAL A 19 -19.95 -28.40 -5.67
C VAL A 19 -18.80 -27.55 -6.19
N ILE A 20 -18.38 -27.74 -7.45
CA ILE A 20 -17.33 -26.93 -8.08
C ILE A 20 -17.75 -25.45 -8.12
N LEU A 21 -19.00 -25.15 -8.49
CA LEU A 21 -19.53 -23.78 -8.48
C LEU A 21 -19.47 -23.14 -7.09
N ILE A 22 -19.83 -23.88 -6.04
CA ILE A 22 -19.78 -23.39 -4.65
C ILE A 22 -18.32 -23.10 -4.24
N ILE A 23 -17.38 -23.99 -4.58
CA ILE A 23 -15.95 -23.77 -4.27
C ILE A 23 -15.44 -22.50 -4.96
N VAL A 24 -15.76 -22.31 -6.25
CA VAL A 24 -15.37 -21.11 -7.00
C VAL A 24 -16.01 -19.85 -6.42
N LEU A 25 -17.29 -19.90 -6.02
CA LEU A 25 -17.97 -18.76 -5.36
C LEU A 25 -17.36 -18.39 -4.01
N VAL A 26 -16.97 -19.39 -3.21
CA VAL A 26 -16.30 -19.16 -1.92
C VAL A 26 -14.92 -18.54 -2.15
N ASN A 27 -14.13 -19.06 -3.09
CA ASN A 27 -12.83 -18.49 -3.46
C ASN A 27 -12.96 -17.04 -3.91
N ASN A 28 -13.93 -16.75 -4.79
CA ASN A 28 -14.20 -15.40 -5.28
C ASN A 28 -14.54 -14.43 -4.14
N ARG A 29 -15.36 -14.85 -3.18
CA ARG A 29 -15.67 -14.04 -1.99
C ARG A 29 -14.47 -13.82 -1.07
N LEU A 30 -13.65 -14.84 -0.85
CA LEU A 30 -12.44 -14.72 -0.03
C LEU A 30 -11.43 -13.75 -0.67
N GLN A 31 -11.28 -13.78 -1.99
CA GLN A 31 -10.40 -12.87 -2.73
C GLN A 31 -10.84 -11.41 -2.61
N ASN A 32 -12.15 -11.15 -2.56
CA ASN A 32 -12.70 -9.81 -2.38
C ASN A 32 -12.45 -9.24 -0.97
N ASN A 33 -12.41 -10.09 0.06
CA ASN A 33 -12.04 -9.66 1.42
C ASN A 33 -10.55 -9.28 1.51
N ASN A 34 -9.68 -10.04 0.85
CA ASN A 34 -8.24 -9.74 0.80
C ASN A 34 -7.94 -8.41 0.10
N LEU A 35 -8.79 -7.97 -0.84
CA LEU A 35 -8.67 -6.66 -1.49
C LEU A 35 -8.94 -5.48 -0.54
N ASN A 36 -9.89 -5.63 0.40
CA ASN A 36 -10.19 -4.59 1.38
C ASN A 36 -9.07 -4.48 2.43
N GLU A 37 -8.56 -5.62 2.91
CA GLU A 37 -7.45 -5.67 3.88
C GLU A 37 -6.14 -5.09 3.29
N LEU A 38 -5.93 -5.25 1.98
CA LEU A 38 -4.84 -4.61 1.25
C LEU A 38 -4.99 -3.08 1.22
N GLY A 39 -6.21 -2.58 0.99
CA GLY A 39 -6.50 -1.14 1.00
C GLY A 39 -6.19 -0.49 2.36
N ASP A 40 -6.58 -1.12 3.45
CA ASP A 40 -6.32 -0.63 4.81
C ASP A 40 -4.83 -0.67 5.16
N THR A 41 -4.14 -1.76 4.80
CA THR A 41 -2.69 -1.89 5.01
C THR A 41 -1.92 -0.84 4.20
N PHE A 42 -2.25 -0.69 2.92
CA PHE A 42 -1.67 0.34 2.05
C PHE A 42 -1.92 1.75 2.58
N GLY A 43 -3.15 2.05 3.01
CA GLY A 43 -3.50 3.35 3.58
C GLY A 43 -2.69 3.67 4.84
N SER A 44 -2.46 2.67 5.71
CA SER A 44 -1.64 2.88 6.91
C SER A 44 -0.17 3.13 6.58
N VAL A 45 0.43 2.36 5.67
CA VAL A 45 1.84 2.49 5.27
C VAL A 45 2.07 3.79 4.49
N TYR A 46 1.15 4.15 3.60
CA TYR A 46 1.21 5.42 2.86
C TYR A 46 1.13 6.62 3.81
N LYS A 47 0.24 6.57 4.80
CA LYS A 47 0.13 7.62 5.82
C LYS A 47 1.40 7.73 6.67
N ASP A 48 2.03 6.61 7.00
CA ASP A 48 3.31 6.60 7.72
C ASP A 48 4.42 7.25 6.87
N ARG A 49 4.51 6.92 5.58
CA ARG A 49 5.50 7.54 4.67
C ARG A 49 5.28 9.04 4.46
N LEU A 50 4.04 9.51 4.44
CA LEU A 50 3.74 10.94 4.44
C LEU A 50 4.17 11.64 5.73
N LEU A 51 4.05 10.96 6.88
CA LEU A 51 4.52 11.50 8.16
C LEU A 51 6.05 11.62 8.16
N VAL A 52 6.77 10.61 7.68
CA VAL A 52 8.23 10.62 7.51
C VAL A 52 8.67 11.78 6.62
N GLU A 53 8.01 11.98 5.48
CA GLU A 53 8.31 13.09 4.56
C GLU A 53 8.05 14.46 5.21
N ASN A 54 6.98 14.59 5.99
CA ASN A 54 6.68 15.83 6.71
C ASN A 54 7.77 16.18 7.74
N TYR A 55 8.36 15.20 8.42
CA TYR A 55 9.51 15.44 9.30
C TYR A 55 10.72 15.94 8.51
N ILE A 56 11.06 15.30 7.39
CA ILE A 56 12.17 15.71 6.50
C ILE A 56 11.97 17.15 6.03
N PHE A 57 10.77 17.48 5.54
CA PHE A 57 10.42 18.82 5.09
C PHE A 57 10.58 19.88 6.20
N LYS A 58 10.10 19.59 7.42
CA LYS A 58 10.26 20.50 8.55
C LYS A 58 11.72 20.70 8.95
N MET A 59 12.52 19.64 8.93
CA MET A 59 13.96 19.73 9.19
C MET A 59 14.66 20.58 8.11
N ALA A 60 14.27 20.45 6.85
CA ALA A 60 14.85 21.22 5.74
C ALA A 60 14.52 22.71 5.86
N ASN A 61 13.27 23.04 6.19
CA ASN A 61 12.86 24.42 6.43
C ASN A 61 13.58 25.02 7.64
N ALA A 62 13.67 24.30 8.76
CA ALA A 62 14.40 24.75 9.94
C ALA A 62 15.87 25.02 9.63
N THR A 63 16.50 24.16 8.83
CA THR A 63 17.89 24.33 8.37
C THR A 63 18.05 25.59 7.50
N GLN A 64 17.13 25.82 6.56
CA GLN A 64 17.16 27.02 5.72
C GLN A 64 16.83 28.30 6.48
N GLU A 65 15.95 28.25 7.46
CA GLU A 65 15.65 29.38 8.33
C GLU A 65 16.90 29.80 9.09
N LYS A 66 17.63 28.85 9.70
CA LYS A 66 18.91 29.15 10.35
C LYS A 66 19.95 29.71 9.38
N LYS A 67 20.04 29.18 8.16
CA LYS A 67 20.92 29.74 7.13
C LYS A 67 20.56 31.19 6.79
N TYR A 68 19.28 31.50 6.69
CA TYR A 68 18.79 32.86 6.46
C TYR A 68 19.12 33.80 7.63
N LEU A 69 19.04 33.31 8.87
CA LEU A 69 19.42 34.10 10.05
C LEU A 69 20.90 34.54 10.01
N LEU A 70 21.79 33.75 9.42
CA LEU A 70 23.18 34.16 9.22
C LEU A 70 23.31 35.42 8.35
N THR A 71 22.39 35.66 7.42
CA THR A 71 22.47 36.86 6.56
C THR A 71 21.97 38.12 7.28
N GLN A 72 21.51 38.00 8.53
CA GLN A 72 20.94 39.10 9.30
C GLN A 72 21.92 39.74 10.29
N PHE A 73 23.15 39.23 10.42
CA PHE A 73 24.16 39.74 11.37
C PHE A 73 24.54 41.21 11.15
N ASP A 74 24.31 41.76 9.96
CA ASP A 74 24.55 43.19 9.67
C ASP A 74 23.37 44.09 10.10
N SER A 75 22.20 43.51 10.36
CA SER A 75 20.92 44.23 10.56
C SER A 75 20.25 43.97 11.91
N LYS A 76 20.61 42.88 12.61
CA LYS A 76 20.10 42.50 13.93
C LYS A 76 21.26 42.35 14.92
N ASP A 77 20.95 42.44 16.21
CA ASP A 77 21.88 42.14 17.29
C ASP A 77 22.31 40.66 17.24
N ASP A 78 23.62 40.41 17.36
CA ASP A 78 24.23 39.08 17.32
C ASP A 78 23.57 38.13 18.35
N GLN A 79 23.24 38.61 19.56
CA GLN A 79 22.59 37.79 20.60
C GLN A 79 21.16 37.39 20.23
N ILE A 80 20.44 38.22 19.49
CA ILE A 80 19.08 37.88 19.03
C ILE A 80 19.15 36.74 18.03
N ILE A 81 20.10 36.81 17.08
CA ILE A 81 20.29 35.77 16.06
C ILE A 81 20.69 34.44 16.71
N GLU A 82 21.63 34.46 17.64
CA GLU A 82 22.06 33.26 18.38
C GLU A 82 20.90 32.62 19.15
N ASN A 83 20.05 33.43 19.79
CA ASN A 83 18.85 32.94 20.48
C ASN A 83 17.80 32.36 19.53
N GLU A 84 17.58 32.96 18.35
CA GLU A 84 16.69 32.43 17.32
C GLU A 84 17.20 31.08 16.79
N ILE A 85 18.50 30.97 16.49
CA ILE A 85 19.15 29.71 16.08
C ILE A 85 18.98 28.63 17.16
N ASN A 86 19.23 28.96 18.43
CA ASN A 86 19.06 28.02 19.55
C ASN A 86 17.61 27.56 19.72
N THR A 87 16.64 28.44 19.49
CA THR A 87 15.22 28.07 19.53
C THR A 87 14.88 27.08 18.43
N ILE A 88 15.35 27.31 17.21
CA ILE A 88 15.16 26.39 16.08
C ILE A 88 15.86 25.05 16.35
N ASN A 89 17.01 25.06 17.01
CA ASN A 89 17.74 23.86 17.38
C ASN A 89 16.92 22.94 18.30
N VAL A 90 16.25 23.48 19.31
CA VAL A 90 15.36 22.71 20.19
C VAL A 90 14.21 22.06 19.42
N ILE A 91 13.61 22.79 18.49
CA ILE A 91 12.53 22.26 17.63
C ILE A 91 13.08 21.12 16.76
N MET A 92 14.26 21.31 16.17
CA MET A 92 14.88 20.33 15.29
C MET A 92 15.27 19.05 16.05
N ASP A 93 15.72 19.16 17.29
CA ASP A 93 16.02 17.99 18.13
C ASP A 93 14.77 17.13 18.38
N SER A 94 13.61 17.77 18.58
CA SER A 94 12.32 17.05 18.67
C SER A 94 11.95 16.37 17.36
N LEU A 95 12.13 17.04 16.22
CA LEU A 95 11.85 16.46 14.90
C LEU A 95 12.76 15.25 14.61
N ILE A 96 14.04 15.36 14.94
CA ILE A 96 15.02 14.28 14.81
C ILE A 96 14.63 13.08 15.68
N ALA A 97 14.25 13.33 16.94
CA ALA A 97 13.85 12.27 17.86
C ALA A 97 12.57 11.57 17.40
N ASP A 98 11.61 12.29 16.82
CA ASP A 98 10.40 11.71 16.25
C ASP A 98 10.67 10.93 14.97
N TYR A 99 11.53 11.46 14.09
CA TYR A 99 11.97 10.78 12.87
C TYR A 99 12.68 9.44 13.19
N GLN A 100 13.51 9.41 14.24
CA GLN A 100 14.21 8.21 14.70
C GLN A 100 13.29 7.09 15.19
N LYS A 101 12.05 7.40 15.58
CA LYS A 101 11.05 6.40 16.00
C LYS A 101 10.35 5.76 14.81
N THR A 102 10.50 6.33 13.61
CA THR A 102 9.88 5.81 12.39
C THR A 102 10.67 4.62 11.83
N TYR A 103 10.06 3.88 10.92
CA TYR A 103 10.72 2.76 10.26
C TYR A 103 11.63 3.25 9.12
N LEU A 104 12.94 3.18 9.35
CA LEU A 104 13.96 3.55 8.38
C LEU A 104 14.38 2.37 7.50
N THR A 105 14.43 2.60 6.19
CA THR A 105 15.09 1.68 5.26
C THR A 105 16.61 1.70 5.46
N ILE A 106 17.33 0.71 4.91
CA ILE A 106 18.80 0.64 4.99
C ILE A 106 19.45 1.88 4.36
N ASN A 107 18.89 2.34 3.23
CA ASN A 107 19.38 3.53 2.53
C ASN A 107 19.11 4.80 3.35
N GLU A 108 17.89 4.94 3.88
CA GLU A 108 17.53 6.07 4.77
C GLU A 108 18.44 6.11 6.00
N SER A 109 18.65 4.98 6.67
CA SER A 109 19.50 4.91 7.86
C SER A 109 20.94 5.34 7.57
N THR A 110 21.45 5.09 6.37
CA THR A 110 22.81 5.49 5.99
C THR A 110 22.89 7.01 5.82
N ILE A 111 22.01 7.59 4.99
CA ILE A 111 22.00 9.04 4.73
C ILE A 111 21.64 9.81 5.99
N PHE A 112 20.71 9.29 6.79
CA PHE A 112 20.30 9.92 8.04
C PHE A 112 21.44 9.95 9.07
N LYS A 113 22.33 8.95 9.07
CA LYS A 113 23.53 8.99 9.91
C LYS A 113 24.47 10.13 9.49
N ASP A 114 24.66 10.32 8.19
CA ASP A 114 25.48 11.41 7.66
C ASP A 114 24.85 12.77 7.98
N TYR A 115 23.52 12.87 7.88
CA TYR A 115 22.75 14.04 8.33
C TYR A 115 22.98 14.35 9.82
N LEU A 116 22.93 13.34 10.70
CA LEU A 116 23.15 13.52 12.13
C LEU A 116 24.57 14.00 12.44
N GLN A 117 25.57 13.48 11.73
CA GLN A 117 26.96 13.92 11.87
C GLN A 117 27.14 15.38 11.42
N ASN A 118 26.59 15.73 10.26
CA ASN A 118 26.62 17.09 9.75
C ASN A 118 25.86 18.07 10.66
N ASN A 119 24.71 17.66 11.20
CA ASN A 119 23.94 18.45 12.16
C ASN A 119 24.69 18.66 13.48
N ALA A 120 25.41 17.66 13.98
CA ALA A 120 26.25 17.81 15.16
C ALA A 120 27.40 18.80 14.92
N GLN A 121 28.00 18.80 13.73
CA GLN A 121 29.01 19.80 13.36
C GLN A 121 28.43 21.21 13.30
N LEU A 122 27.23 21.38 12.71
CA LEU A 122 26.50 22.65 12.73
C LEU A 122 26.31 23.16 14.16
N ARG A 123 25.84 22.31 15.09
CA ARG A 123 25.64 22.67 16.50
C ARG A 123 26.90 23.24 17.18
N ILE A 124 28.07 22.70 16.84
CA ILE A 124 29.34 23.16 17.41
C ILE A 124 29.70 24.53 16.85
N MET A 125 29.54 24.73 15.54
CA MET A 125 29.95 25.95 14.84
C MET A 125 28.94 27.10 15.00
N GLU A 126 27.67 26.79 15.31
CA GLU A 126 26.62 27.75 15.63
C GLU A 126 26.89 28.54 16.93
N ASN A 127 27.86 28.15 17.77
CA ASN A 127 28.25 28.89 18.97
C ASN A 127 29.05 30.17 18.68
N ASP A 128 29.68 30.27 17.51
CA ASP A 128 30.33 31.48 17.02
C ASP A 128 30.11 31.61 15.50
N PRO A 129 28.87 31.96 15.11
CA PRO A 129 28.41 31.87 13.72
C PRO A 129 29.04 32.95 12.82
N LYS A 130 29.43 34.10 13.38
CA LYS A 130 29.96 35.25 12.64
C LYS A 130 31.39 35.02 12.16
N LEU A 131 32.24 34.39 12.97
CA LEU A 131 33.61 34.04 12.58
C LEU A 131 33.69 32.89 11.57
N GLN A 132 32.62 32.11 11.44
CA GLN A 132 32.59 30.85 10.68
C GLN A 132 31.62 30.87 9.50
N PHE A 133 31.14 32.05 9.10
CA PHE A 133 30.04 32.23 8.14
C PHE A 133 30.14 31.36 6.87
N SER A 134 31.30 31.35 6.20
CA SER A 134 31.47 30.59 4.95
C SER A 134 31.41 29.07 5.17
N GLN A 135 32.01 28.57 6.23
CA GLN A 135 31.97 27.13 6.55
C GLN A 135 30.58 26.70 7.02
N LEU A 136 29.93 27.55 7.84
CA LEU A 136 28.59 27.31 8.34
C LEU A 136 27.56 27.28 7.20
N THR A 137 27.69 28.19 6.24
CA THR A 137 26.87 28.20 5.02
C THR A 137 27.00 26.89 4.23
N ALA A 138 28.24 26.41 4.03
CA ALA A 138 28.49 25.15 3.32
C ALA A 138 27.92 23.93 4.06
N LEU A 139 28.06 23.89 5.39
CA LEU A 139 27.46 22.82 6.20
C LEU A 139 25.93 22.85 6.15
N TYR A 140 25.30 24.03 6.15
CA TYR A 140 23.85 24.15 5.96
C TYR A 140 23.42 23.63 4.59
N ASP A 141 24.14 23.98 3.52
CA ASP A 141 23.84 23.49 2.17
C ASP A 141 23.96 21.96 2.08
N GLN A 142 25.02 21.39 2.65
CA GLN A 142 25.19 19.94 2.74
C GLN A 142 24.06 19.29 3.57
N ASN A 143 23.61 19.95 4.64
CA ASN A 143 22.53 19.45 5.48
C ASN A 143 21.20 19.38 4.72
N VAL A 144 20.88 20.43 3.95
CA VAL A 144 19.71 20.48 3.07
C VAL A 144 19.81 19.44 1.95
N GLU A 145 21.00 19.23 1.38
CA GLU A 145 21.21 18.20 0.35
C GLU A 145 20.92 16.79 0.89
N LEU A 146 21.43 16.45 2.09
CA LEU A 146 21.16 15.16 2.74
C LEU A 146 19.67 14.96 3.02
N LEU A 147 18.96 16.01 3.46
CA LEU A 147 17.51 15.97 3.66
C LEU A 147 16.75 15.80 2.34
N ASN A 148 17.19 16.47 1.27
CA ASN A 148 16.61 16.29 -0.07
C ASN A 148 16.83 14.86 -0.58
N ASP A 149 17.97 14.24 -0.30
CA ASP A 149 18.22 12.85 -0.66
C ASP A 149 17.34 11.87 0.13
N LEU A 150 17.08 12.14 1.41
CA LEU A 150 16.08 11.40 2.20
C LEU A 150 14.66 11.54 1.60
N SER A 151 14.28 12.75 1.17
CA SER A 151 12.98 13.02 0.52
C SER A 151 12.86 12.29 -0.83
N LYS A 152 13.92 12.26 -1.64
CA LYS A 152 13.95 11.46 -2.88
C LYS A 152 13.74 9.97 -2.62
N ILE A 153 14.26 9.44 -1.51
CA ILE A 153 13.98 8.05 -1.12
C ILE A 153 12.50 7.89 -0.75
N GLN A 154 11.90 8.80 0.02
CA GLN A 154 10.46 8.74 0.32
C GLN A 154 9.60 8.73 -0.95
N MET A 155 9.97 9.52 -1.97
CA MET A 155 9.24 9.55 -3.22
C MET A 155 9.33 8.21 -3.98
N LYS A 156 10.50 7.56 -3.97
CA LYS A 156 10.68 6.21 -4.55
C LYS A 156 9.90 5.14 -3.78
N GLU A 157 9.94 5.18 -2.44
CA GLU A 157 9.17 4.26 -1.59
C GLU A 157 7.66 4.46 -1.79
N GLY A 158 7.20 5.71 -1.88
CA GLY A 158 5.81 6.06 -2.20
C GLY A 158 5.37 5.57 -3.58
N GLU A 159 6.23 5.73 -4.60
CA GLU A 159 5.98 5.20 -5.95
C GLU A 159 5.94 3.67 -5.96
N ALA A 160 6.86 3.00 -5.27
CA ALA A 160 6.89 1.55 -5.14
C ALA A 160 5.62 1.02 -4.47
N LEU A 161 5.18 1.66 -3.38
CA LEU A 161 3.92 1.34 -2.71
C LEU A 161 2.74 1.48 -3.69
N TYR A 162 2.65 2.61 -4.40
CA TYR A 162 1.58 2.86 -5.36
C TYR A 162 1.55 1.82 -6.49
N ASN A 163 2.70 1.53 -7.10
CA ASN A 163 2.82 0.58 -8.19
C ASN A 163 2.48 -0.85 -7.74
N ASN A 164 2.93 -1.25 -6.54
CA ASN A 164 2.60 -2.56 -5.96
C ASN A 164 1.09 -2.68 -5.71
N SER A 165 0.46 -1.64 -5.16
CA SER A 165 -1.00 -1.60 -4.96
C SER A 165 -1.74 -1.75 -6.30
N GLN A 166 -1.34 -0.99 -7.32
CA GLN A 166 -1.98 -1.05 -8.64
C GLN A 166 -1.81 -2.41 -9.33
N SER A 167 -0.62 -3.04 -9.22
CA SER A 167 -0.39 -4.37 -9.77
C SER A 167 -1.29 -5.41 -9.12
N ILE A 168 -1.45 -5.38 -7.78
CA ILE A 168 -2.30 -6.35 -7.06
C ILE A 168 -3.77 -6.16 -7.42
N VAL A 169 -4.26 -4.91 -7.48
CA VAL A 169 -5.63 -4.60 -7.88
C VAL A 169 -5.90 -5.08 -9.31
N THR A 170 -5.00 -4.79 -10.25
CA THR A 170 -5.18 -5.12 -11.67
C THR A 170 -5.13 -6.63 -11.92
N SER A 171 -4.18 -7.35 -11.31
CA SER A 171 -4.10 -8.81 -11.43
C SER A 171 -5.33 -9.51 -10.86
N ASN A 172 -5.82 -9.09 -9.69
CA ASN A 172 -7.01 -9.67 -9.08
C ASN A 172 -8.29 -9.36 -9.86
N ALA A 173 -8.41 -8.18 -10.47
CA ALA A 173 -9.56 -7.83 -11.31
C ALA A 173 -9.65 -8.72 -12.56
N SER A 174 -8.54 -8.93 -13.27
CA SER A 174 -8.51 -9.80 -14.46
C SER A 174 -8.86 -11.25 -14.14
N ILE A 175 -8.33 -11.78 -13.03
CA ILE A 175 -8.63 -13.14 -12.56
C ILE A 175 -10.12 -13.26 -12.20
N SER A 176 -10.67 -12.26 -11.51
CA SER A 176 -12.09 -12.25 -11.13
C SER A 176 -13.04 -12.28 -12.34
N TYR A 177 -12.72 -11.55 -13.42
CA TYR A 177 -13.53 -11.60 -14.64
C TYR A 177 -13.47 -12.96 -15.35
N LEU A 178 -12.31 -13.62 -15.36
CA LEU A 178 -12.18 -14.97 -15.90
C LEU A 178 -12.97 -15.99 -15.06
N GLU A 179 -12.90 -15.90 -13.73
CA GLU A 179 -13.69 -16.74 -12.82
C GLU A 179 -15.19 -16.55 -13.02
N LEU A 180 -15.66 -15.30 -13.16
CA LEU A 180 -17.06 -15.00 -13.43
C LEU A 180 -17.52 -15.62 -14.76
N GLY A 181 -16.70 -15.52 -15.81
CA GLY A 181 -16.98 -16.16 -17.10
C GLY A 181 -17.10 -17.68 -16.97
N LEU A 182 -16.18 -18.32 -16.24
CA LEU A 182 -16.22 -19.76 -15.94
C LEU A 182 -17.48 -20.16 -15.17
N LEU A 183 -17.87 -19.38 -14.15
CA LEU A 183 -19.10 -19.61 -13.37
C LEU A 183 -20.34 -19.58 -14.27
N ILE A 184 -20.44 -18.61 -15.19
CA ILE A 184 -21.57 -18.53 -16.14
C ILE A 184 -21.62 -19.77 -17.02
N ILE A 185 -20.49 -20.18 -17.60
CA ILE A 185 -20.42 -21.37 -18.47
C ILE A 185 -20.81 -22.64 -17.71
N LEU A 186 -20.23 -22.86 -16.52
CA LEU A 186 -20.52 -24.03 -15.69
C LEU A 186 -21.98 -24.05 -15.22
N GLY A 187 -22.54 -22.88 -14.89
CA GLY A 187 -23.95 -22.71 -14.55
C GLY A 187 -24.88 -23.12 -15.69
N LEU A 188 -24.60 -22.66 -16.91
CA LEU A 188 -25.38 -23.02 -18.11
C LEU A 188 -25.32 -24.52 -18.43
N ILE A 189 -24.14 -25.13 -18.32
CA ILE A 189 -23.96 -26.59 -18.51
C ILE A 189 -24.77 -27.37 -17.48
N SER A 190 -24.69 -26.97 -16.21
CA SER A 190 -25.44 -27.60 -15.12
C SER A 190 -26.96 -27.47 -15.36
N GLN A 191 -27.43 -26.29 -15.76
CA GLN A 191 -28.82 -26.04 -16.10
C GLN A 191 -29.29 -26.95 -17.25
N ALA A 192 -28.53 -27.02 -18.35
CA ALA A 192 -28.86 -27.86 -19.50
C ALA A 192 -28.96 -29.36 -19.13
N LEU A 193 -28.04 -29.85 -18.28
CA LEU A 193 -28.07 -31.23 -17.77
C LEU A 193 -29.34 -31.50 -16.95
N VAL A 194 -29.71 -30.58 -16.06
CA VAL A 194 -30.90 -30.71 -15.21
C VAL A 194 -32.19 -30.66 -16.04
N PHE A 195 -32.34 -29.72 -16.97
CA PHE A 195 -33.54 -29.62 -17.80
C PHE A 195 -33.75 -30.83 -18.73
N ASN A 196 -32.68 -31.31 -19.36
CA ASN A 196 -32.75 -32.54 -20.17
C ASN A 196 -33.06 -33.79 -19.32
N SER A 197 -32.67 -33.82 -18.05
CA SER A 197 -33.03 -34.91 -17.14
C SER A 197 -34.51 -34.90 -16.73
N LYS A 198 -35.12 -33.71 -16.57
CA LYS A 198 -36.54 -33.55 -16.21
C LYS A 198 -37.50 -33.91 -17.36
N SER A 199 -37.16 -33.53 -18.59
CA SER A 199 -37.94 -33.84 -19.80
C SER A 199 -38.15 -35.35 -19.97
N LEU A 200 -37.11 -36.16 -19.77
CA LEU A 200 -37.20 -37.63 -19.83
C LEU A 200 -38.10 -38.22 -18.72
N ASN A 201 -38.01 -37.71 -17.49
CA ASN A 201 -38.87 -38.18 -16.39
C ASN A 201 -40.35 -37.84 -16.59
N SER A 202 -40.70 -36.72 -17.23
CA SER A 202 -42.09 -36.38 -17.55
C SER A 202 -42.67 -37.21 -18.69
N ILE A 203 -41.86 -37.56 -19.69
CA ILE A 203 -42.29 -38.42 -20.81
C ILE A 203 -42.55 -39.85 -20.30
N LEU A 204 -41.71 -40.36 -19.38
CA LEU A 204 -41.86 -41.70 -18.81
C LEU A 204 -43.04 -41.83 -17.83
N LYS A 205 -43.42 -40.75 -17.12
CA LYS A 205 -44.64 -40.75 -16.28
C LYS A 205 -45.92 -40.77 -17.10
N LYS A 206 -45.90 -40.22 -18.32
CA LYS A 206 -47.06 -40.22 -19.22
C LYS A 206 -47.31 -41.63 -19.77
N ASP A 207 -46.25 -42.34 -20.15
CA ASP A 207 -46.30 -43.69 -20.73
C ASP A 207 -46.77 -44.76 -19.71
N GLN A 208 -46.53 -44.57 -18.41
CA GLN A 208 -47.03 -45.47 -17.36
C GLN A 208 -48.52 -45.31 -17.03
N ASN A 209 -49.13 -44.15 -17.35
CA ASN A 209 -50.55 -43.90 -17.10
C ASN A 209 -51.45 -44.33 -18.27
N ASP A 210 -50.89 -44.68 -19.42
CA ASP A 210 -51.61 -45.08 -20.64
C ASP A 210 -51.65 -46.62 -20.85
N LEU A 211 -51.29 -47.43 -19.84
CA LEU A 211 -51.45 -48.88 -19.88
C LEU A 211 -52.94 -49.24 -19.67
N PRO A 212 -53.58 -49.99 -20.60
CA PRO A 212 -54.97 -50.38 -20.44
C PRO A 212 -55.15 -51.28 -19.21
N LEU A 213 -56.14 -50.93 -18.38
CA LEU A 213 -56.66 -51.77 -17.32
C LEU A 213 -57.02 -53.14 -17.91
N ASN A 214 -56.36 -54.17 -17.41
CA ASN A 214 -56.76 -55.56 -17.56
C ASN A 214 -56.77 -56.20 -16.18
#